data_AF-A0A0J1IBG5-F1
#
_entry.id   AF-A0A0J1IBG5-F1
#
_cell.length_a   1.000
_cell.length_b   1.000
_cell.length_c   1.000
_cell.angle_alpha   90.00
_cell.angle_beta   90.00
_cell.angle_gamma   90.00
#
_symmetry.space_group_name_H-M   'P 1'
#
loop_
_entity.id
_entity.type
_entity.pdbx_description
1 polymer ?
#
loop_
_entity_poly.entity_id
_entity_poly.type
_entity_poly.pdbx_seq_one_letter_code
_entity_poly.pdbx_strand_id
1 'polypeptide(L)'
;MKEMDRKTIQEKLENFNEFKSYLSSKIEVGKNLGMDKEQLAKSAEKVAGYLANNAEPQNREEALLQELWKVGNEEERHKLAHMLVKLAN
;
A
#
# COMPACT_ATOMS: atom_id res chain seq x y z
N MET A 1 -23.24 5.50 21.30
CA MET A 1 -22.50 4.76 20.25
C MET A 1 -22.99 3.33 20.29
N LYS A 2 -23.69 2.85 19.25
CA LYS A 2 -24.32 1.52 19.28
C LYS A 2 -23.22 0.46 19.14
N GLU A 3 -23.38 -0.69 19.77
CA GLU A 3 -22.41 -1.80 19.77
C GLU A 3 -22.06 -2.28 18.36
N MET A 4 -23.02 -2.18 17.45
CA MET A 4 -22.88 -2.41 16.01
C MET A 4 -21.86 -1.47 15.33
N ASP A 5 -21.81 -0.19 15.73
CA ASP A 5 -20.84 0.78 15.21
C ASP A 5 -19.41 0.41 15.62
N ARG A 6 -19.23 -0.12 16.84
CA ARG A 6 -17.92 -0.54 17.35
C ARG A 6 -17.36 -1.73 16.58
N LYS A 7 -18.20 -2.73 16.27
CA LYS A 7 -17.79 -3.90 15.49
C LYS A 7 -17.34 -3.51 14.08
N THR A 8 -18.10 -2.65 13.40
CA THR A 8 -17.74 -2.16 12.06
C THR A 8 -16.48 -1.29 12.05
N ILE A 9 -16.24 -0.51 13.10
CA ILE A 9 -14.97 0.25 13.23
C ILE A 9 -13.79 -0.70 13.43
N GLN A 10 -13.95 -1.73 14.27
CA GLN A 10 -12.92 -2.73 14.53
C GLN A 10 -12.52 -3.47 13.25
N GLU A 11 -13.49 -3.95 12.47
CA GLU A 11 -13.26 -4.62 11.18
C GLU A 11 -12.50 -3.72 10.18
N LYS A 12 -12.82 -2.42 10.12
CA LYS A 12 -12.09 -1.47 9.27
C LYS A 12 -10.64 -1.28 9.70
N LEU A 13 -10.39 -1.23 11.01
CA LEU A 13 -9.04 -1.08 11.55
C LEU A 13 -8.20 -2.33 11.32
N GLU A 14 -8.81 -3.51 11.43
CA GLU A 14 -8.17 -4.79 11.12
C GLU A 14 -7.77 -4.87 9.65
N ASN A 15 -8.70 -4.59 8.72
CA ASN A 15 -8.40 -4.56 7.28
C ASN A 15 -7.28 -3.57 6.94
N PHE A 16 -7.26 -2.39 7.57
CA PHE A 16 -6.21 -1.41 7.37
C PHE A 16 -4.84 -1.87 7.91
N ASN A 17 -4.83 -2.59 9.04
CA ASN A 17 -3.59 -3.15 9.59
C ASN A 17 -3.06 -4.29 8.72
N GLU A 18 -3.92 -5.17 8.23
CA GLU A 18 -3.56 -6.22 7.28
C GLU A 18 -2.94 -5.63 6.01
N PHE A 19 -3.55 -4.56 5.48
CA PHE A 19 -3.03 -3.83 4.34
C PHE A 19 -1.60 -3.28 4.59
N LYS A 20 -1.35 -2.65 5.74
CA LYS A 20 0.00 -2.18 6.11
C LYS A 20 1.00 -3.33 6.24
N SER A 21 0.60 -4.45 6.85
CA SER A 21 1.45 -5.64 6.97
C SER A 21 1.81 -6.21 5.60
N TYR A 22 0.85 -6.27 4.68
CA TYR A 22 1.10 -6.66 3.29
C TYR A 22 2.15 -5.75 2.64
N LEU A 23 1.98 -4.43 2.71
CA LEU A 23 2.96 -3.48 2.17
C LEU A 23 4.35 -3.66 2.79
N SER A 24 4.41 -3.78 4.12
CA SER A 24 5.66 -3.94 4.86
C SER A 24 6.41 -5.20 4.41
N SER A 25 5.70 -6.33 4.26
CA SER A 25 6.28 -7.59 3.79
C SER A 25 6.91 -7.47 2.40
N LYS A 26 6.31 -6.68 1.49
CA LYS A 26 6.86 -6.46 0.14
C LYS A 26 8.10 -5.57 0.17
N ILE A 27 8.14 -4.60 1.07
CA ILE A 27 9.28 -3.69 1.26
C ILE A 27 10.45 -4.40 1.95
N GLU A 28 10.19 -5.26 2.94
CA GLU A 28 11.21 -6.05 3.64
C GLU A 28 11.98 -6.98 2.70
N VAL A 29 11.31 -7.57 1.70
CA VAL A 29 12.00 -8.34 0.65
C VAL A 29 13.04 -7.49 -0.08
N GLY A 30 12.72 -6.23 -0.40
CA GLY A 30 13.66 -5.29 -1.01
C GLY A 30 14.83 -4.93 -0.08
N LYS A 31 14.55 -4.68 1.21
CA LYS A 31 15.59 -4.38 2.21
C LYS A 31 16.55 -5.54 2.41
N ASN A 32 16.05 -6.77 2.49
CA ASN A 32 16.85 -7.98 2.68
C ASN A 32 17.80 -8.27 1.51
N LEU A 33 17.54 -7.69 0.33
CA LEU A 33 18.41 -7.75 -0.84
C LEU A 33 19.49 -6.64 -0.85
N GLY A 34 19.59 -5.83 0.21
CA GLY A 34 20.61 -4.77 0.35
C GLY A 34 20.31 -3.48 -0.41
N MET A 35 19.05 -3.25 -0.78
CA MET A 35 18.65 -2.07 -1.55
C MET A 35 18.70 -0.78 -0.71
N ASP A 36 19.27 0.28 -1.30
CA ASP A 36 19.22 1.63 -0.72
C ASP A 36 17.81 2.27 -0.80
N LYS A 37 17.61 3.43 -0.19
CA LYS A 37 16.29 4.10 -0.15
C LYS A 37 15.71 4.41 -1.52
N GLU A 38 16.54 4.72 -2.51
CA GLU A 38 16.09 5.03 -3.87
C GLU A 38 15.72 3.76 -4.64
N GLN A 39 16.47 2.68 -4.41
CA GLN A 39 16.15 1.35 -4.91
C GLN A 39 14.87 0.78 -4.26
N LEU A 40 14.62 1.07 -2.98
CA LEU A 40 13.37 0.76 -2.29
C LEU A 40 12.19 1.54 -2.88
N ALA A 41 12.37 2.82 -3.21
CA ALA A 41 11.33 3.62 -3.88
C ALA A 41 10.99 3.08 -5.27
N LYS A 42 11.99 2.71 -6.08
CA LYS A 42 11.79 2.04 -7.38
C LYS A 42 11.14 0.66 -7.24
N SER A 43 11.40 -0.03 -6.13
CA SER A 43 10.75 -1.31 -5.82
C SER A 43 9.30 -1.10 -5.36
N ALA A 44 9.02 -0.04 -4.60
CA ALA A 44 7.67 0.37 -4.24
C ALA A 44 6.86 0.81 -5.46
N GLU A 45 7.47 1.48 -6.44
CA GLU A 45 6.85 1.73 -7.75
C GLU A 45 6.49 0.44 -8.49
N LYS A 46 7.36 -0.60 -8.42
CA LYS A 46 7.03 -1.92 -8.98
C LYS A 46 5.93 -2.62 -8.21
N VAL A 47 5.87 -2.51 -6.88
CA VAL A 47 4.79 -3.09 -6.05
C VAL A 47 3.46 -2.38 -6.30
N ALA A 48 3.47 -1.05 -6.36
CA ALA A 48 2.30 -0.25 -6.69
C ALA A 48 1.87 -0.42 -8.15
N GLY A 49 2.82 -0.56 -9.08
CA GLY A 49 2.58 -0.97 -10.46
C GLY A 49 2.04 -2.40 -10.60
N TYR A 50 2.42 -3.31 -9.69
CA TYR A 50 1.88 -4.66 -9.62
C TYR A 50 0.44 -4.67 -9.10
N LEU A 51 0.14 -3.85 -8.07
CA LEU A 51 -1.24 -3.60 -7.60
C LEU A 51 -2.11 -2.96 -8.68
N ALA A 52 -1.55 -2.06 -9.49
CA ALA A 52 -2.27 -1.39 -10.56
C ALA A 52 -2.57 -2.32 -11.76
N ASN A 53 -1.69 -3.29 -12.06
CA ASN A 53 -1.77 -4.07 -13.28
C ASN A 53 -2.39 -5.48 -13.13
N ASN A 54 -2.37 -6.10 -11.94
CA ASN A 54 -2.65 -7.56 -11.84
C ASN A 54 -3.49 -8.03 -10.64
N ALA A 55 -4.08 -7.16 -9.81
CA ALA A 55 -4.88 -7.58 -8.65
C ALA A 55 -6.28 -6.96 -8.67
N GLU A 56 -7.32 -7.81 -8.64
CA GLU A 56 -8.63 -7.37 -8.14
C GLU A 56 -8.46 -6.91 -6.69
N PRO A 57 -8.82 -5.66 -6.34
CA PRO A 57 -8.63 -5.17 -4.99
C PRO A 57 -9.44 -6.02 -4.01
N GLN A 58 -8.77 -6.56 -2.98
CA GLN A 58 -9.38 -7.45 -1.99
C GLN A 58 -10.04 -6.66 -0.84
N ASN A 59 -9.69 -5.38 -0.69
CA ASN A 59 -10.25 -4.48 0.30
C ASN A 59 -10.38 -3.03 -0.25
N ARG A 60 -10.91 -2.13 0.58
CA ARG A 60 -11.20 -0.75 0.18
C ARG A 60 -9.93 0.10 0.03
N GLU A 61 -8.91 -0.21 0.81
CA GLU A 61 -7.60 0.44 0.82
C GLU A 61 -6.85 0.16 -0.49
N GLU A 62 -6.82 -1.10 -0.93
CA GLU A 62 -6.27 -1.52 -2.21
C GLU A 62 -7.03 -0.89 -3.39
N ALA A 63 -8.37 -0.85 -3.32
CA ALA A 63 -9.19 -0.21 -4.34
C ALA A 63 -8.87 1.29 -4.46
N LEU A 64 -8.77 2.01 -3.32
CA LEU A 64 -8.41 3.42 -3.29
C LEU A 64 -7.04 3.67 -3.93
N LEU A 65 -6.05 2.86 -3.58
CA LEU A 65 -4.71 3.01 -4.13
C LEU A 65 -4.66 2.73 -5.62
N GLN A 66 -5.40 1.73 -6.09
CA GLN A 66 -5.51 1.43 -7.51
C GLN A 66 -6.08 2.62 -8.29
N GLU A 67 -7.14 3.25 -7.79
CA GLU A 67 -7.74 4.42 -8.43
C GLU A 67 -6.80 5.65 -8.41
N LEU A 68 -6.15 5.93 -7.28
CA LEU A 68 -5.14 7.00 -7.19
C LEU A 68 -3.97 6.78 -8.15
N TRP A 69 -3.52 5.52 -8.29
CA TRP A 69 -2.46 5.17 -9.21
C TRP A 69 -2.88 5.34 -10.67
N LYS A 70 -4.09 4.92 -11.05
CA LYS A 70 -4.62 5.06 -12.41
C LYS A 70 -4.65 6.53 -12.85
N VAL A 71 -5.10 7.44 -11.99
CA VAL A 71 -5.25 8.87 -12.34
C VAL A 71 -3.95 9.67 -12.21
N GLY A 72 -2.99 9.22 -11.40
CA GLY A 72 -1.73 9.93 -11.18
C GLY A 72 -0.79 9.88 -12.38
N ASN A 73 -0.02 10.95 -12.59
CA ASN A 73 1.11 10.98 -13.52
C ASN A 73 2.36 10.30 -12.91
N GLU A 74 3.47 10.24 -13.66
CA GLU A 74 4.71 9.57 -13.21
C GLU A 74 5.26 10.16 -11.89
N GLU A 75 5.30 11.48 -11.77
CA GLU A 75 5.80 12.16 -10.57
C GLU A 75 4.90 11.91 -9.34
N GLU A 76 3.59 11.93 -9.55
CA GLU A 76 2.59 11.67 -8.49
C GLU A 76 2.64 10.21 -8.03
N ARG A 77 2.76 9.26 -8.95
CA ARG A 77 2.96 7.84 -8.66
C ARG A 77 4.26 7.61 -7.89
N HIS A 78 5.35 8.27 -8.28
CA HIS A 78 6.62 8.22 -7.57
C HIS A 78 6.46 8.69 -6.12
N LYS A 79 5.85 9.87 -5.91
CA LYS A 79 5.59 10.44 -4.58
C LYS A 79 4.66 9.55 -3.75
N LEU A 80 3.62 8.98 -4.35
CA LEU A 80 2.71 8.04 -3.69
C LEU A 80 3.45 6.79 -3.23
N ALA A 81 4.33 6.22 -4.06
CA ALA A 81 5.17 5.09 -3.68
C ALA A 81 6.05 5.41 -2.46
N HIS A 82 6.68 6.60 -2.42
CA HIS A 82 7.44 7.05 -1.24
C HIS A 82 6.58 7.15 0.01
N MET A 83 5.33 7.62 -0.10
CA MET A 83 4.41 7.68 1.04
C MET A 83 4.03 6.29 1.54
N LEU A 84 3.80 5.33 0.64
CA LEU A 84 3.52 3.93 1.00
C LEU A 84 4.70 3.28 1.73
N VAL A 85 5.94 3.57 1.29
CA VAL A 85 7.15 3.09 1.99
C VAL A 85 7.25 3.66 3.40
N LYS A 86 6.91 4.93 3.59
CA LYS A 86 6.89 5.57 4.92
C LYS A 86 5.77 5.02 5.81
N LEU A 87 4.61 4.73 5.23
CA LEU A 87 3.44 4.20 5.93
C LEU A 87 3.66 2.76 6.43
N ALA A 88 4.43 1.98 5.68
CA ALA A 88 4.71 0.57 5.98
C ALA A 88 5.92 0.36 6.94
N ASN A 89 6.63 1.44 7.30
CA ASN A 89 7.70 1.45 8.29
C ASN A 89 7.20 1.80 9.68
#